data_AF-A0A662W506-F1
#
_entry.id   AF-A0A662W506-F1
#
_cell.length_a   1.000
_cell.length_b   1.000
_cell.length_c   1.000
_cell.angle_alpha   90.00
_cell.angle_beta   90.00
_cell.angle_gamma   90.00
#
_symmetry.space_group_name_H-M   'P 1'
#
loop_
_entity.id
_entity.type
_entity.pdbx_description
1 polymer ?
#
loop_
_entity_poly.entity_id
_entity_poly.type
_entity_poly.pdbx_seq_one_letter_code
_entity_poly.pdbx_strand_id
1 'polypeptide(L)'
;MEVERDVEIEGELFRFKQHTKEEDRELIYDYKKCNGCGICVYACPVAAIELGPIHDIALGLDIPPVIIDHIKCAYCGICYAFCPFDCFDFYINGARVDKASLPISLVSHTYKYEDKCVECTLCYKVCPTNAIKRDVRITRQDIEVKNPPEIKGEIKIDYEKCNFCGICAEFCSVFKMIEKEPQPYDILPYEKEILIDEKECDYCKLCEIVCPEDAIKIEGGKLIDYELPEKIAEISIDQDLCSHCAYCEIVCPYDAAKTIKPFEGKLSLFEARMYRCDPIGCAACIKVCKYNNVWYVSKDKSRVDFNEDFCVYCGACENSCPYDLINVERKSVFSKELAYNPPWREAWENAVERIVNKTKVEEGRKFIIEREEVEIAEEGEFLEKDEEKLELLSKFIGVIEDVLKRPVYRRAIETGNIKNFEEAVKKYASSKIERNKKQET
;
A
#
# COMPACT_ATOMS: atom_id res chain seq x y z
N MET A 1 7.41 -31.20 7.72
CA MET A 1 6.53 -31.00 6.55
C MET A 1 7.46 -30.62 5.42
N GLU A 2 7.57 -31.43 4.37
CA GLU A 2 8.39 -31.06 3.20
C GLU A 2 7.69 -29.90 2.51
N VAL A 3 8.37 -28.75 2.48
CA VAL A 3 7.91 -27.54 1.79
C VAL A 3 8.93 -27.31 0.69
N GLU A 4 8.49 -27.43 -0.55
CA GLU A 4 9.33 -27.15 -1.71
C GLU A 4 9.13 -25.70 -2.11
N ARG A 5 10.21 -25.03 -2.49
CA ARG A 5 10.17 -23.63 -2.90
C ARG A 5 11.04 -23.44 -4.12
N ASP A 6 10.55 -22.63 -5.03
CA ASP A 6 11.22 -22.35 -6.30
C ASP A 6 11.06 -20.87 -6.67
N VAL A 7 12.00 -20.38 -7.46
CA VAL A 7 12.00 -19.02 -7.98
C VAL A 7 12.33 -19.04 -9.46
N GLU A 8 11.40 -18.58 -10.28
CA GLU A 8 11.59 -18.40 -11.71
C GLU A 8 11.65 -16.90 -12.03
N ILE A 9 12.52 -16.52 -12.97
CA ILE A 9 12.66 -15.14 -13.44
C ILE A 9 12.39 -15.13 -14.94
N GLU A 10 11.37 -14.37 -15.35
CA GLU A 10 10.94 -14.23 -16.73
C GLU A 10 10.92 -12.75 -17.12
N GLY A 11 12.04 -12.24 -17.64
CA GLY A 11 12.18 -10.83 -17.99
C GLY A 11 12.03 -9.92 -16.77
N GLU A 12 10.90 -9.23 -16.67
CA GLU A 12 10.57 -8.31 -15.56
C GLU A 12 9.80 -8.96 -14.40
N LEU A 13 9.41 -10.22 -14.54
CA LEU A 13 8.59 -10.93 -13.56
C LEU A 13 9.44 -11.88 -12.73
N PHE A 14 9.30 -11.79 -11.41
CA PHE A 14 9.80 -12.75 -10.45
C PHE A 14 8.64 -13.60 -9.95
N ARG A 15 8.68 -14.91 -10.21
CA ARG A 15 7.67 -15.88 -9.76
C ARG A 15 8.23 -16.68 -8.59
N PHE A 16 7.69 -16.45 -7.41
CA PHE A 16 8.02 -17.21 -6.21
C PHE A 16 6.95 -18.28 -6.01
N LYS A 17 7.34 -19.55 -5.95
CA LYS A 17 6.43 -20.69 -5.77
C LYS A 17 6.73 -21.41 -4.46
N GLN A 18 5.68 -21.83 -3.77
CA GLN A 18 5.74 -22.71 -2.61
C GLN A 18 4.76 -23.85 -2.82
N HIS A 19 5.29 -25.08 -2.83
CA HIS A 19 4.50 -26.30 -2.91
C HIS A 19 4.49 -26.99 -1.54
N THR A 20 3.30 -27.36 -1.08
CA THR A 20 3.07 -28.19 0.09
C THR A 20 2.13 -29.33 -0.28
N LYS A 21 1.97 -30.32 0.60
CA LYS A 21 1.04 -31.45 0.36
C LYS A 21 -0.42 -31.04 0.19
N GLU A 22 -0.81 -29.87 0.69
CA GLU A 22 -2.21 -29.42 0.76
C GLU A 22 -2.49 -28.23 -0.17
N GLU A 23 -1.50 -27.35 -0.37
CA GLU A 23 -1.67 -26.12 -1.12
C GLU A 23 -0.43 -25.77 -1.95
N ASP A 24 -0.71 -25.20 -3.13
CA ASP A 24 0.22 -24.50 -4.00
C ASP A 24 0.03 -23.00 -3.89
N ARG A 25 1.10 -22.26 -3.60
CA ARG A 25 1.06 -20.79 -3.52
C ARG A 25 2.08 -20.18 -4.45
N GLU A 26 1.65 -19.21 -5.25
CA GLU A 26 2.51 -18.45 -6.16
C GLU A 26 2.35 -16.96 -5.90
N LEU A 27 3.48 -16.27 -5.71
CA LEU A 27 3.56 -14.81 -5.65
C LEU A 27 4.35 -14.34 -6.86
N ILE A 28 3.71 -13.59 -7.75
CA ILE A 28 4.34 -12.98 -8.91
C ILE A 28 4.63 -11.52 -8.56
N TYR A 29 5.84 -11.05 -8.84
CA TYR A 29 6.28 -9.69 -8.61
C TYR A 29 6.79 -9.06 -9.91
N ASP A 30 6.13 -8.00 -10.35
CA ASP A 30 6.52 -7.13 -11.45
C ASP A 30 7.34 -5.95 -10.91
N TYR A 31 8.66 -6.03 -11.10
CA TYR A 31 9.57 -5.03 -10.55
C TYR A 31 9.57 -3.71 -11.32
N LYS A 32 9.11 -3.71 -12.58
CA LYS A 32 9.02 -2.52 -13.43
C LYS A 32 7.84 -1.65 -13.04
N LYS A 33 6.75 -2.24 -12.56
CA LYS A 33 5.68 -1.49 -11.87
C LYS A 33 6.17 -0.92 -10.54
N CYS A 34 6.93 -1.69 -9.76
CA CYS A 34 7.40 -1.23 -8.45
C CYS A 34 8.09 0.16 -8.49
N ASN A 35 7.72 1.04 -7.56
CA ASN A 35 8.35 2.37 -7.42
C ASN A 35 9.21 2.49 -6.16
N GLY A 36 9.42 1.41 -5.42
CA GLY A 36 10.27 1.44 -4.22
C GLY A 36 9.66 2.12 -3.00
N CYS A 37 8.32 2.14 -2.88
CA CYS A 37 7.64 2.76 -1.74
C CYS A 37 7.92 2.10 -0.37
N GLY A 38 8.33 0.83 -0.35
CA GLY A 38 8.68 0.11 0.88
C GLY A 38 7.50 -0.33 1.74
N ILE A 39 6.24 -0.13 1.33
CA ILE A 39 5.06 -0.54 2.11
C ILE A 39 5.12 -2.04 2.43
N CYS A 40 5.45 -2.88 1.45
CA CYS A 40 5.58 -4.33 1.64
C CYS A 40 6.71 -4.72 2.60
N VAL A 41 7.77 -3.91 2.72
CA VAL A 41 8.88 -4.12 3.66
C VAL A 41 8.41 -3.93 5.10
N TYR A 42 7.58 -2.92 5.38
CA TYR A 42 6.98 -2.72 6.70
C TYR A 42 5.87 -3.73 6.99
N ALA A 43 5.08 -4.08 5.97
CA ALA A 43 3.96 -4.99 6.11
C ALA A 43 4.41 -6.43 6.45
N CYS A 44 5.52 -6.88 5.86
CA CYS A 44 6.00 -8.27 5.94
C CYS A 44 6.21 -8.73 7.40
N PRO A 45 5.44 -9.72 7.91
CA PRO A 45 5.53 -10.15 9.30
C PRO A 45 6.78 -10.98 9.61
N VAL A 46 7.49 -11.45 8.58
CA VAL A 46 8.69 -12.31 8.70
C VAL A 46 9.96 -11.64 8.18
N ALA A 47 9.91 -10.32 7.94
CA ALA A 47 11.04 -9.53 7.44
C ALA A 47 11.72 -10.11 6.18
N ALA A 48 10.97 -10.79 5.32
CA ALA A 48 11.48 -11.42 4.10
C ALA A 48 11.73 -10.43 2.94
N ILE A 49 11.37 -9.15 3.08
CA ILE A 49 11.45 -8.18 2.00
C ILE A 49 12.35 -7.02 2.42
N GLU A 50 13.29 -6.65 1.56
CA GLU A 50 14.20 -5.52 1.76
C GLU A 50 14.09 -4.51 0.61
N LEU A 51 14.41 -3.24 0.90
CA LEU A 51 14.49 -2.20 -0.12
C LEU A 51 15.82 -2.31 -0.86
N GLY A 52 15.77 -2.17 -2.19
CA GLY A 52 16.94 -1.91 -3.02
C GLY A 52 17.41 -0.45 -2.90
N PRO A 53 18.46 -0.07 -3.65
CA PRO A 53 18.97 1.30 -3.67
C PRO A 53 18.04 2.22 -4.49
N ILE A 54 16.95 2.66 -3.86
CA ILE A 54 15.88 3.43 -4.53
C ILE A 54 16.40 4.71 -5.19
N HIS A 55 17.41 5.35 -4.61
CA HIS A 55 18.07 6.52 -5.20
C HIS A 55 18.63 6.19 -6.60
N ASP A 56 19.47 5.18 -6.71
CA ASP A 56 20.12 4.80 -7.97
C ASP A 56 19.10 4.29 -8.99
N ILE A 57 18.08 3.56 -8.53
CA ILE A 57 16.97 3.10 -9.38
C ILE A 57 16.22 4.29 -9.98
N ALA A 58 15.92 5.32 -9.18
CA ALA A 58 15.30 6.54 -9.67
C ALA A 58 16.18 7.28 -10.69
N LEU A 59 17.49 7.12 -10.64
CA LEU A 59 18.44 7.68 -11.60
C LEU A 59 18.64 6.81 -12.86
N GLY A 60 18.00 5.64 -12.93
CA GLY A 60 18.00 4.77 -14.10
C GLY A 60 18.69 3.42 -13.91
N LEU A 61 19.11 3.05 -12.69
CA LEU A 61 19.61 1.72 -12.42
C LEU A 61 18.48 0.68 -12.56
N ASP A 62 18.63 -0.25 -13.50
CA ASP A 62 17.62 -1.25 -13.80
C ASP A 62 17.76 -2.49 -12.91
N ILE A 63 17.31 -2.38 -11.67
CA ILE A 63 17.23 -3.50 -10.71
C ILE A 63 15.91 -3.45 -9.92
N PRO A 64 15.49 -4.55 -9.28
CA PRO A 64 14.27 -4.57 -8.49
C PRO A 64 14.29 -3.59 -7.30
N PRO A 65 13.27 -2.72 -7.13
CA PRO A 65 13.20 -1.81 -5.98
C PRO A 65 13.01 -2.50 -4.63
N VAL A 66 12.50 -3.74 -4.62
CA VAL A 66 12.47 -4.60 -3.44
C VAL A 66 13.02 -5.98 -3.78
N ILE A 67 13.70 -6.58 -2.81
CA ILE A 67 14.28 -7.92 -2.89
C ILE A 67 13.53 -8.82 -1.91
N ILE A 68 13.14 -10.02 -2.35
CA ILE A 68 12.35 -10.96 -1.55
C ILE A 68 13.19 -12.21 -1.28
N ASP A 69 13.42 -12.48 0.00
CA ASP A 69 13.98 -13.73 0.49
C ASP A 69 12.87 -14.81 0.50
N HIS A 70 12.86 -15.64 -0.54
CA HIS A 70 11.90 -16.74 -0.70
C HIS A 70 12.07 -17.86 0.35
N ILE A 71 13.22 -17.93 1.04
CA ILE A 71 13.47 -18.88 2.14
C ILE A 71 12.87 -18.36 3.45
N LYS A 72 12.80 -17.04 3.65
CA LYS A 72 12.04 -16.45 4.77
C LYS A 72 10.55 -16.28 4.48
N CYS A 73 10.17 -16.07 3.22
CA CYS A 73 8.80 -15.75 2.84
C CYS A 73 7.78 -16.80 3.33
N ALA A 74 6.72 -16.33 3.99
CA ALA A 74 5.62 -17.16 4.48
C ALA A 74 4.46 -17.31 3.47
N TYR A 75 4.57 -16.72 2.27
CA TYR A 75 3.54 -16.77 1.22
C TYR A 75 2.13 -16.43 1.76
N CYS A 76 2.04 -15.33 2.54
CA CYS A 76 0.82 -14.93 3.23
C CYS A 76 -0.06 -13.94 2.44
N GLY A 77 0.43 -13.36 1.34
CA GLY A 77 -0.32 -12.40 0.52
C GLY A 77 -0.44 -10.97 1.10
N ILE A 78 0.15 -10.67 2.26
CA ILE A 78 0.08 -9.32 2.87
C ILE A 78 0.72 -8.26 1.95
N CYS A 79 1.87 -8.55 1.33
CA CYS A 79 2.51 -7.62 0.40
C CYS A 79 1.63 -7.31 -0.82
N TYR A 80 0.89 -8.31 -1.31
CA TYR A 80 -0.09 -8.18 -2.39
C TYR A 80 -1.27 -7.31 -1.96
N ALA A 81 -1.81 -7.55 -0.76
CA ALA A 81 -2.99 -6.84 -0.24
C ALA A 81 -2.77 -5.34 -0.02
N PHE A 82 -1.55 -4.95 0.36
CA PHE A 82 -1.21 -3.57 0.70
C PHE A 82 -0.39 -2.85 -0.39
N CYS A 83 -0.14 -3.47 -1.54
CA CYS A 83 0.50 -2.80 -2.66
C CYS A 83 -0.49 -1.84 -3.35
N PRO A 84 -0.22 -0.53 -3.38
CA PRO A 84 -1.11 0.46 -4.01
C PRO A 84 -0.94 0.58 -5.52
N PHE A 85 -0.02 -0.16 -6.14
CA PHE A 85 0.34 -0.05 -7.56
C PHE A 85 0.31 -1.40 -8.29
N ASP A 86 -0.37 -2.40 -7.70
CA ASP A 86 -0.57 -3.74 -8.28
C ASP A 86 0.70 -4.36 -8.88
N CYS A 87 1.82 -4.24 -8.16
CA CYS A 87 3.10 -4.83 -8.54
C CYS A 87 3.19 -6.32 -8.19
N PHE A 88 2.23 -6.84 -7.44
CA PHE A 88 2.17 -8.24 -7.05
C PHE A 88 0.90 -8.88 -7.59
N ASP A 89 0.98 -10.15 -7.96
CA ASP A 89 -0.16 -11.04 -8.07
C ASP A 89 0.02 -12.24 -7.14
N PHE A 90 -1.06 -12.71 -6.54
CA PHE A 90 -1.01 -13.82 -5.61
C PHE A 90 -2.02 -14.88 -6.01
N TYR A 91 -1.56 -16.12 -6.10
CA TYR A 91 -2.35 -17.28 -6.52
C TYR A 91 -2.29 -18.36 -5.45
N ILE A 92 -3.43 -19.02 -5.22
CA ILE A 92 -3.55 -20.22 -4.39
C ILE A 92 -4.21 -21.29 -5.24
N ASN A 93 -3.57 -22.47 -5.36
CA ASN A 93 -4.02 -23.60 -6.17
C ASN A 93 -4.36 -23.21 -7.62
N GLY A 94 -3.53 -22.34 -8.21
CA GLY A 94 -3.68 -21.85 -9.58
C GLY A 94 -4.74 -20.76 -9.79
N ALA A 95 -5.52 -20.38 -8.76
CA ALA A 95 -6.51 -19.32 -8.85
C ALA A 95 -5.97 -17.99 -8.27
N ARG A 96 -6.15 -16.88 -9.00
CA ARG A 96 -5.77 -15.54 -8.51
C ARG A 96 -6.65 -15.18 -7.32
N VAL A 97 -6.02 -14.78 -6.23
CA VAL A 97 -6.71 -14.38 -5.00
C VAL A 97 -7.30 -12.99 -5.19
N ASP A 98 -8.61 -12.85 -5.01
CA ASP A 98 -9.26 -11.54 -4.96
C ASP A 98 -8.84 -10.83 -3.66
N LYS A 99 -8.34 -9.59 -3.74
CA LYS A 99 -8.02 -8.76 -2.58
C LYS A 99 -9.19 -8.65 -1.60
N ALA A 100 -10.43 -8.63 -2.08
CA ALA A 100 -11.62 -8.59 -1.23
C ALA A 100 -11.84 -9.83 -0.37
N SER A 101 -11.17 -10.95 -0.69
CA SER A 101 -11.21 -12.19 0.09
C SER A 101 -10.15 -12.26 1.20
N LEU A 102 -9.22 -11.30 1.23
CA LEU A 102 -8.15 -11.24 2.22
C LEU A 102 -8.64 -10.61 3.53
N PRO A 103 -8.06 -10.96 4.70
CA PRO A 103 -8.51 -10.45 6.00
C PRO A 103 -8.61 -8.93 6.07
N ILE A 104 -7.59 -8.25 5.55
CA ILE A 104 -7.52 -6.79 5.46
C ILE A 104 -6.85 -6.43 4.13
N SER A 105 -7.49 -5.63 3.30
CA SER A 105 -6.89 -5.15 2.04
C SER A 105 -6.96 -3.65 1.93
N LEU A 106 -5.99 -3.05 1.24
CA LEU A 106 -5.98 -1.61 0.96
C LEU A 106 -7.20 -1.23 0.11
N VAL A 107 -7.83 -0.11 0.42
CA VAL A 107 -8.97 0.43 -0.33
C VAL A 107 -8.57 1.73 -0.99
N SER A 108 -8.76 1.75 -2.30
CA SER A 108 -8.65 2.94 -3.11
C SER A 108 -9.61 2.81 -4.29
N HIS A 109 -10.25 3.90 -4.67
CA HIS A 109 -11.21 3.90 -5.77
C HIS A 109 -11.41 5.30 -6.32
N THR A 110 -11.54 5.40 -7.64
CA THR A 110 -11.87 6.65 -8.32
C THR A 110 -13.24 6.53 -8.95
N TYR A 111 -14.20 7.29 -8.43
CA TYR A 111 -15.59 7.33 -8.90
C TYR A 111 -15.74 8.37 -10.01
N LYS A 112 -16.56 8.03 -11.01
CA LYS A 112 -17.11 8.94 -12.01
C LYS A 112 -18.62 9.06 -11.77
N TYR A 113 -19.12 10.28 -11.60
CA TYR A 113 -20.54 10.59 -11.46
C TYR A 113 -21.13 10.88 -12.84
N GLU A 114 -21.89 9.92 -13.38
CA GLU A 114 -22.47 9.98 -14.72
C GLU A 114 -23.45 11.15 -14.91
N ASP A 115 -24.11 11.60 -13.85
CA ASP A 115 -25.06 12.72 -13.86
C ASP A 115 -24.39 14.10 -13.98
N LYS A 116 -23.09 14.18 -13.67
CA LYS A 116 -22.30 15.43 -13.72
C LYS A 116 -21.28 15.45 -14.84
N CYS A 117 -20.86 14.28 -15.33
CA CYS A 117 -19.80 14.19 -16.32
C CYS A 117 -20.32 14.60 -17.71
N VAL A 118 -19.69 15.63 -18.29
CA VAL A 118 -19.96 16.06 -19.68
C VAL A 118 -19.03 15.42 -20.71
N GLU A 119 -18.28 14.39 -20.30
CA GLU A 119 -17.37 13.62 -21.18
C GLU A 119 -16.33 14.51 -21.88
N CYS A 120 -15.78 15.51 -21.17
CA CYS A 120 -14.75 16.41 -21.68
C CYS A 120 -13.35 15.79 -21.76
N THR A 121 -12.33 16.56 -22.13
CA THR A 121 -10.99 16.02 -22.41
C THR A 121 -10.03 16.08 -21.22
N LEU A 122 -10.40 16.81 -20.16
CA LEU A 122 -9.47 17.21 -19.11
C LEU A 122 -8.89 16.02 -18.35
N CYS A 123 -9.74 15.19 -17.74
CA CYS A 123 -9.28 14.13 -16.83
C CYS A 123 -8.43 13.06 -17.52
N TYR A 124 -8.72 12.73 -18.78
CA TYR A 124 -7.97 11.72 -19.52
C TYR A 124 -6.58 12.25 -19.94
N LYS A 125 -6.47 13.53 -20.31
CA LYS A 125 -5.18 14.15 -20.67
C LYS A 125 -4.25 14.39 -19.49
N VAL A 126 -4.80 14.63 -18.29
CA VAL A 126 -3.97 14.86 -17.09
C VAL A 126 -3.61 13.58 -16.33
N CYS A 127 -4.16 12.43 -16.72
CA CYS A 127 -3.96 11.19 -15.98
C CYS A 127 -2.50 10.69 -16.13
N PRO A 128 -1.68 10.71 -15.06
CA PRO A 128 -0.26 10.35 -15.17
C PRO A 128 -0.04 8.87 -15.50
N THR A 129 -1.01 8.00 -15.21
CA THR A 129 -0.93 6.56 -15.47
C THR A 129 -1.68 6.12 -16.71
N ASN A 130 -2.31 7.05 -17.45
CA ASN A 130 -3.20 6.75 -18.57
C ASN A 130 -4.33 5.76 -18.22
N ALA A 131 -4.77 5.74 -16.95
CA ALA A 131 -5.86 4.90 -16.47
C ALA A 131 -7.25 5.34 -16.98
N ILE A 132 -7.36 6.59 -17.46
CA ILE A 132 -8.61 7.15 -17.95
C ILE A 132 -8.59 7.15 -19.48
N LYS A 133 -9.60 6.53 -20.09
CA LYS A 133 -9.81 6.51 -21.54
C LYS A 133 -11.02 7.35 -21.90
N ARG A 134 -10.98 7.97 -23.08
CA ARG A 134 -12.08 8.73 -23.65
C ARG A 134 -12.34 8.21 -25.07
N ASP A 135 -13.43 7.49 -25.24
CA ASP A 135 -13.85 6.90 -26.50
C ASP A 135 -14.76 7.88 -27.25
N VAL A 136 -14.26 8.48 -28.34
CA VAL A 136 -15.02 9.43 -29.16
C VAL A 136 -15.97 8.66 -30.08
N ARG A 137 -17.27 8.94 -29.97
CA ARG A 137 -18.32 8.26 -30.76
C ARG A 137 -18.59 8.95 -32.08
N ILE A 138 -18.51 10.29 -32.11
CA ILE A 138 -18.78 11.09 -33.30
C ILE A 138 -17.99 12.40 -33.26
N THR A 139 -17.49 12.79 -34.42
CA THR A 139 -16.88 14.10 -34.68
C THR A 139 -17.69 14.86 -35.74
N ARG A 140 -17.43 16.16 -35.87
CA ARG A 140 -17.99 16.97 -36.95
C ARG A 140 -17.63 16.39 -38.32
N GLN A 141 -16.44 15.83 -38.48
CA GLN A 141 -15.96 15.29 -39.75
C GLN A 141 -16.73 14.04 -40.20
N ASP A 142 -17.33 13.30 -39.26
CA ASP A 142 -18.16 12.12 -39.55
C ASP A 142 -19.56 12.49 -40.07
N ILE A 143 -19.98 13.76 -39.91
CA ILE A 143 -21.30 14.24 -40.31
C ILE A 143 -21.24 14.75 -41.76
N GLU A 144 -21.85 13.99 -42.68
CA GLU A 144 -21.90 14.33 -44.11
C GLU A 144 -22.69 15.61 -44.43
N VAL A 145 -23.71 15.92 -43.61
CA VAL A 145 -24.55 17.11 -43.80
C VAL A 145 -23.72 18.37 -43.54
N LYS A 146 -23.70 19.28 -44.52
CA LYS A 146 -22.99 20.57 -44.45
C LYS A 146 -23.88 21.70 -44.89
N ASN A 147 -23.61 22.90 -44.39
CA ASN A 147 -24.23 24.08 -44.97
C ASN A 147 -23.72 24.37 -46.38
N PRO A 148 -24.56 24.95 -47.24
CA PRO A 148 -24.13 25.49 -48.53
C PRO A 148 -23.07 26.59 -48.38
N PRO A 149 -22.12 26.75 -49.33
CA PRO A 149 -21.06 27.77 -49.27
C PRO A 149 -21.55 29.23 -49.19
N GLU A 150 -22.81 29.50 -49.54
CA GLU A 150 -23.43 30.82 -49.43
C GLU A 150 -23.70 31.22 -47.98
N ILE A 151 -23.85 30.24 -47.08
CA ILE A 151 -24.00 30.48 -45.65
C ILE A 151 -22.64 30.89 -45.09
N LYS A 152 -22.56 32.11 -44.60
CA LYS A 152 -21.38 32.64 -43.91
C LYS A 152 -21.70 32.99 -42.48
N GLY A 153 -20.67 33.00 -41.65
CA GLY A 153 -20.76 33.43 -40.27
C GLY A 153 -19.41 33.86 -39.73
N GLU A 154 -19.40 34.14 -38.44
CA GLU A 154 -18.20 34.45 -37.66
C GLU A 154 -18.28 33.67 -36.35
N ILE A 155 -17.19 33.03 -35.95
CA ILE A 155 -17.12 32.31 -34.67
C ILE A 155 -16.63 33.27 -33.58
N LYS A 156 -17.41 33.42 -32.52
CA LYS A 156 -17.05 34.19 -31.32
C LYS A 156 -16.97 33.26 -30.12
N ILE A 157 -15.88 33.37 -29.36
CA ILE A 157 -15.66 32.62 -28.12
C ILE A 157 -15.63 33.60 -26.95
N ASP A 158 -16.46 33.32 -25.95
CA ASP A 158 -16.46 33.99 -24.66
C ASP A 158 -15.45 33.30 -23.73
N TYR A 159 -14.29 33.93 -23.54
CA TYR A 159 -13.21 33.42 -22.70
C TYR A 159 -13.50 33.52 -21.19
N GLU A 160 -14.51 34.27 -20.77
CA GLU A 160 -14.92 34.32 -19.36
C GLU A 160 -15.71 33.06 -18.96
N LYS A 161 -16.46 32.49 -19.91
CA LYS A 161 -17.21 31.24 -19.73
C LYS A 161 -16.39 29.99 -20.07
N CYS A 162 -15.48 30.11 -21.03
CA CYS A 162 -14.70 28.96 -21.50
C CYS A 162 -13.78 28.42 -20.39
N ASN A 163 -14.03 27.19 -19.97
CA ASN A 163 -13.18 26.44 -19.03
C ASN A 163 -12.05 25.64 -19.73
N PHE A 164 -11.87 25.82 -21.04
CA PHE A 164 -10.86 25.12 -21.85
C PHE A 164 -10.96 23.59 -21.78
N CYS A 165 -12.19 23.05 -21.71
CA CYS A 165 -12.44 21.61 -21.58
C CYS A 165 -12.14 20.74 -22.82
N GLY A 166 -11.68 21.35 -23.92
CA GLY A 166 -11.20 20.65 -25.12
C GLY A 166 -12.26 19.96 -25.99
N ILE A 167 -13.54 19.96 -25.61
CA ILE A 167 -14.61 19.28 -26.37
C ILE A 167 -14.66 19.78 -27.81
N CYS A 168 -14.62 21.10 -28.03
CA CYS A 168 -14.71 21.67 -29.37
C CYS A 168 -13.54 21.26 -30.28
N ALA A 169 -12.33 21.16 -29.73
CA ALA A 169 -11.11 20.81 -30.45
C ALA A 169 -11.09 19.33 -30.87
N GLU A 170 -11.57 18.43 -30.02
CA GLU A 170 -11.68 17.01 -30.37
C GLU A 170 -12.93 16.68 -31.18
N PHE A 171 -13.99 17.49 -31.05
CA PHE A 171 -15.21 17.31 -31.83
C PHE A 171 -15.05 17.83 -33.27
N CYS A 172 -14.38 18.97 -33.48
CA CYS A 172 -14.32 19.60 -34.80
C CYS A 172 -12.92 20.12 -35.13
N SER A 173 -12.35 19.65 -36.24
CA SER A 173 -11.00 20.00 -36.70
C SER A 173 -10.74 21.51 -36.97
N VAL A 174 -11.80 22.33 -37.01
CA VAL A 174 -11.71 23.79 -37.10
C VAL A 174 -11.08 24.39 -35.84
N PHE A 175 -11.36 23.79 -34.68
CA PHE A 175 -10.80 24.23 -33.41
C PHE A 175 -9.51 23.47 -33.13
N LYS A 176 -8.46 24.20 -32.76
CA LYS A 176 -7.18 23.64 -32.37
C LYS A 176 -6.78 24.24 -31.02
N MET A 177 -6.39 23.38 -30.10
CA MET A 177 -5.84 23.77 -28.81
C MET A 177 -4.41 23.26 -28.71
N ILE A 178 -3.52 24.10 -28.20
CA ILE A 178 -2.12 23.73 -28.00
C ILE A 178 -2.04 22.94 -26.68
N GLU A 179 -1.67 21.68 -26.79
CA GLU A 179 -1.44 20.81 -25.62
C GLU A 179 -0.10 21.15 -24.97
N LYS A 180 -0.10 21.13 -23.63
CA LYS A 180 1.10 21.26 -22.80
C LYS A 180 1.14 20.14 -21.76
N GLU A 181 2.33 19.82 -21.28
CA GLU A 181 2.48 18.80 -20.25
C GLU A 181 1.97 19.31 -18.88
N PRO A 182 0.95 18.67 -18.28
CA PRO A 182 0.40 19.10 -17.00
C PRO A 182 1.45 19.07 -15.90
N GLN A 183 1.50 20.13 -15.10
CA GLN A 183 2.39 20.24 -13.95
C GLN A 183 1.58 20.21 -12.65
N PRO A 184 2.17 19.82 -11.51
CA PRO A 184 1.43 19.75 -10.24
C PRO A 184 0.93 21.11 -9.76
N TYR A 185 1.56 22.20 -10.20
CA TYR A 185 1.13 23.57 -9.91
C TYR A 185 0.27 24.19 -11.03
N ASP A 186 0.15 23.53 -12.18
CA ASP A 186 -0.60 23.98 -13.36
C ASP A 186 -1.11 22.76 -14.12
N ILE A 187 -2.27 22.26 -13.67
CA ILE A 187 -2.82 20.98 -14.12
C ILE A 187 -3.56 21.06 -15.45
N LEU A 188 -3.80 22.27 -15.99
CA LEU A 188 -4.54 22.40 -17.24
C LEU A 188 -3.70 21.81 -18.38
N PRO A 189 -4.22 20.85 -19.18
CA PRO A 189 -3.44 20.19 -20.24
C PRO A 189 -3.29 21.05 -21.51
N TYR A 190 -3.82 22.27 -21.50
CA TYR A 190 -3.84 23.16 -22.66
C TYR A 190 -3.30 24.54 -22.30
N GLU A 191 -2.75 25.21 -23.32
CA GLU A 191 -2.62 26.66 -23.28
C GLU A 191 -4.00 27.33 -23.31
N LYS A 192 -4.12 28.50 -22.68
CA LYS A 192 -5.40 29.24 -22.59
C LYS A 192 -5.70 30.03 -23.87
N GLU A 193 -5.56 29.35 -25.01
CA GLU A 193 -5.77 29.91 -26.34
C GLU A 193 -6.39 28.86 -27.26
N ILE A 194 -7.37 29.28 -28.06
CA ILE A 194 -8.07 28.43 -29.03
C ILE A 194 -7.83 29.01 -30.42
N LEU A 195 -7.18 28.25 -31.29
CA LEU A 195 -6.93 28.61 -32.67
C LEU A 195 -8.07 28.10 -33.55
N ILE A 196 -8.56 28.93 -34.47
CA ILE A 196 -9.71 28.65 -35.32
C ILE A 196 -9.28 28.73 -36.78
N ASP A 197 -9.52 27.67 -37.56
CA ASP A 197 -9.34 27.68 -39.01
C ASP A 197 -10.69 27.86 -39.72
N GLU A 198 -11.10 29.11 -39.92
CA GLU A 198 -12.40 29.43 -40.51
C GLU A 198 -12.56 28.94 -41.96
N LYS A 199 -11.49 28.59 -42.66
CA LYS A 199 -11.57 28.13 -44.05
C LYS A 199 -12.30 26.80 -44.19
N GLU A 200 -12.17 25.95 -43.19
CA GLU A 200 -12.79 24.61 -43.13
C GLU A 200 -14.14 24.63 -42.40
N CYS A 201 -14.57 25.80 -41.91
CA CYS A 201 -15.82 25.95 -41.19
C CYS A 201 -17.00 26.15 -42.14
N ASP A 202 -18.06 25.37 -41.97
CA ASP A 202 -19.32 25.52 -42.68
C ASP A 202 -20.40 26.24 -41.84
N TYR A 203 -20.04 26.79 -40.68
CA TYR A 203 -20.94 27.52 -39.79
C TYR A 203 -22.21 26.75 -39.40
N CYS A 204 -22.09 25.42 -39.24
CA CYS A 204 -23.18 24.48 -38.92
C CYS A 204 -23.81 24.61 -37.53
N LYS A 205 -23.24 25.45 -36.65
CA LYS A 205 -23.68 25.69 -35.26
C LYS A 205 -23.63 24.51 -34.29
N LEU A 206 -23.14 23.34 -34.70
CA LEU A 206 -23.00 22.19 -33.79
C LEU A 206 -22.03 22.46 -32.62
N CYS A 207 -21.00 23.30 -32.83
CA CYS A 207 -20.08 23.68 -31.76
C CYS A 207 -20.74 24.51 -30.66
N GLU A 208 -21.83 25.23 -30.95
CA GLU A 208 -22.64 25.92 -29.93
C GLU A 208 -23.35 24.90 -29.03
N ILE A 209 -23.82 23.78 -29.61
CA ILE A 209 -24.59 22.75 -28.90
C ILE A 209 -23.70 21.87 -28.02
N VAL A 210 -22.52 21.47 -28.51
CA VAL A 210 -21.61 20.60 -27.74
C VAL A 210 -20.84 21.35 -26.65
N CYS A 211 -20.91 22.68 -26.61
CA CYS A 211 -20.21 23.48 -25.61
C CYS A 211 -21.01 23.49 -24.30
N PRO A 212 -20.54 22.84 -23.22
CA PRO A 212 -21.28 22.77 -21.96
C PRO A 212 -21.40 24.12 -21.23
N GLU A 213 -20.54 25.08 -21.56
CA GLU A 213 -20.50 26.41 -20.92
C GLU A 213 -21.19 27.50 -21.75
N ASP A 214 -21.81 27.14 -22.89
CA ASP A 214 -22.38 28.10 -23.85
C ASP A 214 -21.40 29.23 -24.25
N ALA A 215 -20.11 28.90 -24.32
CA ALA A 215 -19.03 29.86 -24.57
C ALA A 215 -18.82 30.15 -26.07
N ILE A 216 -19.38 29.32 -26.96
CA ILE A 216 -19.20 29.47 -28.40
C ILE A 216 -20.49 30.01 -29.02
N LYS A 217 -20.37 31.04 -29.86
CA LYS A 217 -21.46 31.66 -30.63
C LYS A 217 -21.05 31.77 -32.08
N ILE A 218 -21.91 31.35 -33.01
CA ILE A 218 -21.75 31.64 -34.44
C ILE A 218 -22.76 32.72 -34.83
N GLU A 219 -22.24 33.92 -35.13
CA GLU A 219 -23.04 34.98 -35.74
C GLU A 219 -23.24 34.67 -37.23
N GLY A 220 -24.47 34.85 -37.73
CA GLY A 220 -24.86 34.27 -39.02
C GLY A 220 -24.98 32.76 -38.92
N GLY A 221 -24.49 32.03 -39.93
CA GLY A 221 -24.54 30.57 -39.98
C GLY A 221 -25.96 29.99 -40.04
N LYS A 222 -26.06 28.66 -40.10
CA LYS A 222 -27.34 27.95 -40.04
C LYS A 222 -27.13 26.61 -39.33
N LEU A 223 -28.03 26.27 -38.41
CA LEU A 223 -28.03 24.94 -37.82
C LEU A 223 -28.38 23.92 -38.92
N ILE A 224 -27.51 22.93 -39.11
CA ILE A 224 -27.75 21.85 -40.07
C ILE A 224 -28.84 20.91 -39.55
N ASP A 225 -29.52 20.23 -40.46
CA ASP A 225 -30.55 19.24 -40.14
C ASP A 225 -29.89 17.91 -39.75
N TYR A 226 -29.29 17.90 -38.56
CA TYR A 226 -28.64 16.74 -37.96
C TYR A 226 -28.80 16.78 -36.44
N GLU A 227 -29.34 15.73 -35.86
CA GLU A 227 -29.47 15.57 -34.42
C GLU A 227 -28.24 14.84 -33.87
N LEU A 228 -27.54 15.48 -32.93
CA LEU A 228 -26.41 14.85 -32.23
C LEU A 228 -26.90 13.74 -31.29
N PRO A 229 -26.11 12.67 -31.11
CA PRO A 229 -26.39 11.69 -30.07
C PRO A 229 -26.30 12.34 -28.68
N GLU A 230 -26.95 11.72 -27.69
CA GLU A 230 -26.94 12.19 -26.29
C GLU A 230 -25.52 12.36 -25.72
N LYS A 231 -24.60 11.46 -26.11
CA LYS A 231 -23.18 11.54 -25.76
C LYS A 231 -22.32 11.45 -27.01
N ILE A 232 -21.45 12.44 -27.22
CA ILE A 232 -20.45 12.44 -28.30
C ILE A 232 -19.18 11.64 -27.96
N ALA A 233 -18.97 11.33 -26.69
CA ALA A 233 -17.84 10.54 -26.20
C ALA A 233 -18.23 9.83 -24.89
N GLU A 234 -17.40 8.88 -24.47
CA GLU A 234 -17.57 8.14 -23.22
C GLU A 234 -16.23 8.01 -22.49
N ILE A 235 -16.20 8.42 -21.23
CA ILE A 235 -15.03 8.26 -20.36
C ILE A 235 -15.16 7.01 -19.51
N SER A 236 -14.11 6.19 -19.51
CA SER A 236 -13.96 5.02 -18.63
C SER A 236 -12.68 5.11 -17.79
N ILE A 237 -12.70 4.52 -16.60
CA ILE A 237 -11.56 4.52 -15.65
C ILE A 237 -11.17 3.07 -15.36
N ASP A 238 -9.96 2.71 -15.73
CA ASP A 238 -9.32 1.44 -15.36
C ASP A 238 -8.80 1.55 -13.92
N GLN A 239 -9.44 0.83 -12.99
CA GLN A 239 -9.06 0.88 -11.57
C GLN A 239 -7.74 0.15 -11.28
N ASP A 240 -7.33 -0.82 -12.09
CA ASP A 240 -6.08 -1.57 -11.91
C ASP A 240 -4.85 -0.75 -12.35
N LEU A 241 -5.05 0.18 -13.29
CA LEU A 241 -4.02 1.16 -13.71
C LEU A 241 -4.04 2.46 -12.89
N CYS A 242 -5.11 2.71 -12.13
CA CYS A 242 -5.30 3.97 -11.43
C CYS A 242 -4.39 4.07 -10.20
N SER A 243 -3.58 5.12 -10.11
CA SER A 243 -2.81 5.40 -8.90
C SER A 243 -3.60 6.10 -7.79
N HIS A 244 -4.88 6.43 -8.06
CA HIS A 244 -5.75 7.20 -7.17
C HIS A 244 -5.14 8.53 -6.71
N CYS A 245 -4.40 9.18 -7.61
CA CYS A 245 -3.73 10.46 -7.39
C CYS A 245 -4.68 11.67 -7.37
N ALA A 246 -5.95 11.53 -7.75
CA ALA A 246 -6.94 12.62 -7.75
C ALA A 246 -6.71 13.78 -8.76
N TYR A 247 -5.81 13.66 -9.74
CA TYR A 247 -5.71 14.65 -10.84
C TYR A 247 -7.05 14.88 -11.54
N CYS A 248 -7.80 13.79 -11.78
CA CYS A 248 -9.11 13.86 -12.41
C CYS A 248 -10.16 14.59 -11.56
N GLU A 249 -10.07 14.50 -10.23
CA GLU A 249 -10.96 15.21 -9.30
C GLU A 249 -10.66 16.71 -9.32
N ILE A 250 -9.38 17.09 -9.25
CA ILE A 250 -9.00 18.52 -9.15
C ILE A 250 -9.15 19.25 -10.49
N VAL A 251 -8.88 18.58 -11.61
CA VAL A 251 -9.03 19.21 -12.93
C VAL A 251 -10.49 19.35 -13.36
N CYS A 252 -11.41 18.58 -12.76
CA CYS A 252 -12.80 18.52 -13.20
C CYS A 252 -13.57 19.78 -12.78
N PRO A 253 -14.07 20.60 -13.71
CA PRO A 253 -14.84 21.79 -13.34
C PRO A 253 -16.29 21.48 -12.92
N TYR A 254 -16.73 20.21 -13.02
CA TYR A 254 -18.10 19.77 -12.77
C TYR A 254 -18.26 18.89 -11.53
N ASP A 255 -17.20 18.69 -10.74
CA ASP A 255 -17.17 17.75 -9.61
C ASP A 255 -17.68 16.34 -9.97
N ALA A 256 -17.36 15.90 -11.19
CA ALA A 256 -17.81 14.62 -11.74
C ALA A 256 -16.88 13.45 -11.37
N ALA A 257 -15.75 13.72 -10.72
CA ALA A 257 -14.81 12.70 -10.27
C ALA A 257 -14.56 12.82 -8.76
N LYS A 258 -14.47 11.69 -8.07
CA LYS A 258 -14.09 11.64 -6.65
C LYS A 258 -13.15 10.48 -6.37
N THR A 259 -12.06 10.75 -5.68
CA THR A 259 -11.00 9.77 -5.42
C THR A 259 -10.90 9.46 -3.93
N ILE A 260 -10.89 8.18 -3.60
CA ILE A 260 -10.50 7.66 -2.29
C ILE A 260 -9.05 7.19 -2.40
N LYS A 261 -8.16 7.87 -1.69
CA LYS A 261 -6.74 7.51 -1.61
C LYS A 261 -6.53 6.36 -0.62
N PRO A 262 -5.47 5.56 -0.79
CA PRO A 262 -5.17 4.45 0.13
C PRO A 262 -4.75 4.89 1.53
N PHE A 263 -4.17 6.08 1.66
CA PHE A 263 -3.61 6.60 2.90
C PHE A 263 -4.00 8.07 3.10
N GLU A 264 -4.19 8.48 4.35
CA GLU A 264 -4.08 9.89 4.73
C GLU A 264 -2.74 10.13 5.42
N GLY A 265 -2.17 11.30 5.22
CA GLY A 265 -0.81 11.55 5.66
C GLY A 265 -0.43 13.01 5.63
N LYS A 266 0.89 13.23 5.72
CA LYS A 266 1.50 14.54 5.52
C LYS A 266 2.82 14.40 4.78
N LEU A 267 3.00 15.14 3.71
CA LEU A 267 4.26 15.29 3.00
C LEU A 267 4.96 16.56 3.48
N SER A 268 6.25 16.46 3.80
CA SER A 268 7.02 17.59 4.32
C SER A 268 8.47 17.55 3.87
N LEU A 269 9.07 18.74 3.80
CA LEU A 269 10.48 18.92 3.50
C LEU A 269 11.24 19.36 4.75
N PHE A 270 12.44 18.84 4.93
CA PHE A 270 13.32 19.24 6.01
C PHE A 270 14.08 20.52 5.63
N GLU A 271 13.39 21.64 5.80
CA GLU A 271 13.81 22.99 5.37
C GLU A 271 15.26 23.35 5.74
N ALA A 272 15.71 23.00 6.96
CA ALA A 272 17.04 23.33 7.44
C ALA A 272 18.21 22.71 6.64
N ARG A 273 17.98 21.65 5.85
CA ARG A 273 19.02 21.00 5.00
C ARG A 273 18.74 21.09 3.51
N MET A 274 17.73 21.86 3.09
CA MET A 274 17.34 21.96 1.68
C MET A 274 18.42 22.53 0.76
N TYR A 275 19.45 23.19 1.31
CA TYR A 275 20.64 23.60 0.56
C TYR A 275 21.42 22.43 -0.08
N ARG A 276 21.18 21.19 0.37
CA ARG A 276 21.75 19.97 -0.24
C ARG A 276 20.92 19.42 -1.40
N CYS A 277 19.72 19.95 -1.60
CA CYS A 277 18.86 19.51 -2.68
C CYS A 277 19.44 19.97 -4.03
N ASP A 278 19.65 19.02 -4.93
CA ASP A 278 20.00 19.30 -6.33
C ASP A 278 18.86 18.84 -7.24
N PRO A 279 17.92 19.73 -7.61
CA PRO A 279 16.80 19.38 -8.48
C PRO A 279 17.21 19.12 -9.94
N ILE A 280 18.42 19.51 -10.37
CA ILE A 280 18.88 19.37 -11.77
C ILE A 280 19.72 18.11 -11.93
N GLY A 281 20.70 17.89 -11.05
CA GLY A 281 21.58 16.73 -11.13
C GLY A 281 20.95 15.46 -10.55
N CYS A 282 20.28 15.54 -9.41
CA CYS A 282 19.66 14.39 -8.75
C CYS A 282 18.23 14.16 -9.28
N ALA A 283 17.28 15.04 -8.95
CA ALA A 283 15.86 14.89 -9.31
C ALA A 283 15.21 13.53 -8.96
N ALA A 284 15.79 12.75 -8.04
CA ALA A 284 15.34 11.38 -7.75
C ALA A 284 13.88 11.32 -7.28
N CYS A 285 13.45 12.27 -6.45
CA CYS A 285 12.06 12.35 -5.99
C CYS A 285 11.05 12.62 -7.12
N ILE A 286 11.44 13.36 -8.16
CA ILE A 286 10.62 13.62 -9.35
C ILE A 286 10.49 12.33 -10.16
N LYS A 287 11.62 11.68 -10.46
CA LYS A 287 11.67 10.47 -11.29
C LYS A 287 11.00 9.26 -10.64
N VAL A 288 11.17 9.08 -9.32
CA VAL A 288 10.57 7.95 -8.59
C VAL A 288 9.05 8.08 -8.44
N CYS A 289 8.51 9.30 -8.53
CA CYS A 289 7.08 9.59 -8.37
C CYS A 289 6.27 9.36 -9.67
N LYS A 290 6.62 8.32 -10.44
CA LYS A 290 6.09 8.04 -11.78
C LYS A 290 4.56 7.86 -11.87
N TYR A 291 3.90 7.55 -10.76
CA TYR A 291 2.46 7.27 -10.74
C TYR A 291 1.59 8.49 -10.44
N ASN A 292 2.14 9.50 -9.76
CA ASN A 292 1.36 10.60 -9.20
C ASN A 292 1.97 11.96 -9.51
N ASN A 293 3.15 12.03 -10.14
CA ASN A 293 3.82 13.26 -10.57
C ASN A 293 3.81 14.40 -9.54
N VAL A 294 3.89 14.10 -8.24
CA VAL A 294 3.68 15.08 -7.15
C VAL A 294 4.72 16.23 -7.12
N TRP A 295 5.93 15.95 -7.60
CA TRP A 295 7.11 16.79 -7.40
C TRP A 295 7.43 17.63 -8.62
N TYR A 296 7.88 18.86 -8.39
CA TYR A 296 8.33 19.78 -9.45
C TYR A 296 9.49 20.64 -8.98
N VAL A 297 10.17 21.31 -9.91
CA VAL A 297 11.23 22.28 -9.60
C VAL A 297 10.59 23.66 -9.40
N SER A 298 10.68 24.18 -8.17
CA SER A 298 10.17 25.53 -7.87
C SER A 298 11.06 26.59 -8.53
N LYS A 299 10.42 27.48 -9.31
CA LYS A 299 11.10 28.62 -9.96
C LYS A 299 11.65 29.62 -8.93
N ASP A 300 10.96 29.79 -7.81
CA ASP A 300 11.33 30.79 -6.81
C ASP A 300 12.40 30.30 -5.84
N LYS A 301 12.33 29.00 -5.47
CA LYS A 301 13.19 28.44 -4.43
C LYS A 301 14.45 27.76 -4.99
N SER A 302 14.57 27.60 -6.31
CA SER A 302 15.66 26.87 -6.98
C SER A 302 15.90 25.46 -6.43
N ARG A 303 14.84 24.80 -5.94
CA ARG A 303 14.83 23.46 -5.34
C ARG A 303 13.51 22.76 -5.66
N VAL A 304 13.41 21.47 -5.32
CA VAL A 304 12.15 20.75 -5.48
C VAL A 304 11.08 21.28 -4.51
N ASP A 305 9.85 21.27 -4.98
CA ASP A 305 8.63 21.51 -4.21
C ASP A 305 7.56 20.51 -4.67
N PHE A 306 6.40 20.48 -4.01
CA PHE A 306 5.39 19.46 -4.26
C PHE A 306 3.96 20.00 -4.17
N ASN A 307 3.03 19.33 -4.86
CA ASN A 307 1.61 19.48 -4.61
C ASN A 307 1.07 18.24 -3.87
N GLU A 308 0.76 18.42 -2.59
CA GLU A 308 0.30 17.34 -1.72
C GLU A 308 -1.05 16.75 -2.15
N ASP A 309 -1.88 17.52 -2.86
CA ASP A 309 -3.19 17.09 -3.30
C ASP A 309 -3.12 15.88 -4.25
N PHE A 310 -1.98 15.61 -4.87
CA PHE A 310 -1.76 14.42 -5.71
C PHE A 310 -1.05 13.26 -5.00
N CYS A 311 -0.59 13.47 -3.76
CA CYS A 311 0.17 12.48 -3.01
C CYS A 311 -0.72 11.39 -2.44
N VAL A 312 -0.28 10.13 -2.54
CA VAL A 312 -0.90 8.96 -1.89
C VAL A 312 -0.07 8.43 -0.72
N TYR A 313 0.93 9.20 -0.27
CA TYR A 313 1.77 8.88 0.89
C TYR A 313 2.47 7.51 0.82
N CYS A 314 2.85 7.08 -0.39
CA CYS A 314 3.50 5.78 -0.58
C CYS A 314 4.91 5.72 0.03
N GLY A 315 5.68 6.81 0.04
CA GLY A 315 7.03 6.86 0.63
C GLY A 315 8.19 6.67 -0.34
N ALA A 316 7.94 6.45 -1.64
CA ALA A 316 9.01 6.25 -2.62
C ALA A 316 10.00 7.43 -2.71
N CYS A 317 9.49 8.66 -2.64
CA CYS A 317 10.30 9.88 -2.65
C CYS A 317 11.22 10.01 -1.42
N GLU A 318 10.72 9.64 -0.23
CA GLU A 318 11.50 9.58 1.00
C GLU A 318 12.65 8.58 0.86
N ASN A 319 12.36 7.35 0.40
CA ASN A 319 13.38 6.31 0.19
C ASN A 319 14.42 6.67 -0.89
N SER A 320 14.06 7.53 -1.85
CA SER A 320 14.95 7.96 -2.94
C SER A 320 15.89 9.10 -2.57
N CYS A 321 15.64 9.79 -1.44
CA CYS A 321 16.37 11.00 -1.08
C CYS A 321 17.69 10.64 -0.37
N PRO A 322 18.87 10.91 -0.96
CA PRO A 322 20.16 10.53 -0.36
C PRO A 322 20.55 11.40 0.85
N TYR A 323 19.76 12.43 1.16
CA TYR A 323 20.03 13.42 2.20
C TYR A 323 18.92 13.50 3.25
N ASP A 324 17.94 12.58 3.22
CA ASP A 324 16.80 12.54 4.13
C ASP A 324 16.10 13.90 4.27
N LEU A 325 15.83 14.54 3.13
CA LEU A 325 15.18 15.85 3.06
C LEU A 325 13.66 15.76 2.96
N ILE A 326 13.13 14.58 2.65
CA ILE A 326 11.72 14.34 2.40
C ILE A 326 11.20 13.46 3.53
N ASN A 327 10.09 13.84 4.13
CA ASN A 327 9.41 13.04 5.14
C ASN A 327 7.96 12.81 4.73
N VAL A 328 7.56 11.53 4.70
CA VAL A 328 6.19 11.12 4.40
C VAL A 328 5.57 10.56 5.67
N GLU A 329 4.66 11.27 6.30
CA GLU A 329 3.91 10.76 7.45
C GLU A 329 2.65 10.03 6.96
N ARG A 330 2.32 8.87 7.53
CA ARG A 330 1.03 8.19 7.35
C ARG A 330 0.26 8.29 8.66
N LYS A 331 -0.98 8.76 8.59
CA LYS A 331 -1.88 8.91 9.74
C LYS A 331 -2.89 7.77 9.82
N SER A 332 -3.41 7.36 8.68
CA SER A 332 -4.43 6.32 8.56
C SER A 332 -4.26 5.53 7.26
N VAL A 333 -4.76 4.30 7.28
CA VAL A 333 -4.87 3.43 6.10
C VAL A 333 -6.35 3.18 5.88
N PHE A 334 -6.83 3.41 4.67
CA PHE A 334 -8.17 2.99 4.30
C PHE A 334 -8.12 1.52 3.90
N SER A 335 -8.85 0.69 4.63
CA SER A 335 -8.85 -0.75 4.39
C SER A 335 -10.26 -1.33 4.43
N LYS A 336 -10.42 -2.44 3.72
CA LYS A 336 -11.59 -3.29 3.76
C LYS A 336 -11.25 -4.48 4.63
N GLU A 337 -12.15 -4.82 5.54
CA GLU A 337 -11.97 -5.92 6.47
C GLU A 337 -13.01 -7.01 6.21
N LEU A 338 -12.62 -8.28 6.40
CA LEU A 338 -13.57 -9.37 6.44
C LEU A 338 -14.48 -9.25 7.67
N ALA A 339 -15.76 -9.57 7.47
CA ALA A 339 -16.75 -9.57 8.54
C ALA A 339 -16.51 -10.68 9.59
N TYR A 340 -15.82 -11.77 9.22
CA TYR A 340 -15.42 -12.83 10.14
C TYR A 340 -13.96 -12.68 10.56
N ASN A 341 -13.61 -13.19 11.74
CA ASN A 341 -12.27 -13.05 12.32
C ASN A 341 -11.45 -14.35 12.14
N PRO A 342 -10.55 -14.45 11.14
CA PRO A 342 -9.68 -15.61 11.00
C PRO A 342 -8.61 -15.65 12.11
N PRO A 343 -8.13 -16.85 12.52
CA PRO A 343 -7.13 -16.99 13.58
C PRO A 343 -5.83 -16.19 13.36
N TRP A 344 -5.47 -15.93 12.10
CA TRP A 344 -4.27 -15.19 11.71
C TRP A 344 -4.50 -13.70 11.47
N ARG A 345 -5.69 -13.14 11.77
CA ARG A 345 -6.03 -11.72 11.55
C ARG A 345 -5.08 -10.77 12.26
N GLU A 346 -4.65 -11.11 13.48
CA GLU A 346 -3.73 -10.29 14.27
C GLU A 346 -2.43 -9.95 13.51
N ALA A 347 -1.92 -10.88 12.69
CA ALA A 347 -0.74 -10.62 11.87
C ALA A 347 -0.97 -9.52 10.81
N TRP A 348 -2.22 -9.40 10.32
CA TRP A 348 -2.64 -8.38 9.35
C TRP A 348 -2.86 -7.03 10.03
N GLU A 349 -3.47 -7.01 11.21
CA GLU A 349 -3.64 -5.78 12.01
C GLU A 349 -2.26 -5.20 12.38
N ASN A 350 -1.36 -6.05 12.87
CA ASN A 350 0.03 -5.68 13.14
C ASN A 350 0.75 -5.20 11.86
N ALA A 351 0.41 -5.72 10.68
CA ALA A 351 0.97 -5.23 9.42
C ALA A 351 0.49 -3.80 9.11
N VAL A 352 -0.79 -3.49 9.33
CA VAL A 352 -1.32 -2.13 9.20
C VAL A 352 -0.59 -1.17 10.14
N GLU A 353 -0.43 -1.54 11.42
CA GLU A 353 0.29 -0.71 12.40
C GLU A 353 1.74 -0.44 11.97
N ARG A 354 2.46 -1.46 11.49
CA ARG A 354 3.82 -1.30 10.97
C ARG A 354 3.87 -0.43 9.72
N ILE A 355 2.89 -0.52 8.82
CA ILE A 355 2.80 0.36 7.64
C ILE A 355 2.60 1.81 8.07
N VAL A 356 1.71 2.09 9.02
CA VAL A 356 1.47 3.45 9.52
C VAL A 356 2.73 4.00 10.20
N ASN A 357 3.33 3.23 11.11
CA ASN A 357 4.48 3.64 11.90
C ASN A 357 5.82 3.54 11.16
N LYS A 358 5.85 2.94 9.95
CA LYS A 358 7.06 2.64 9.17
C LYS A 358 8.11 1.85 9.96
N THR A 359 7.66 0.90 10.76
CA THR A 359 8.53 0.04 11.58
C THR A 359 8.70 -1.33 10.93
N LYS A 360 9.91 -1.87 10.99
CA LYS A 360 10.19 -3.26 10.59
C LYS A 360 10.01 -4.18 11.79
N VAL A 361 9.79 -5.46 11.53
CA VAL A 361 9.84 -6.50 12.57
C VAL A 361 11.27 -6.57 13.11
N GLU A 362 11.42 -6.55 14.43
CA GLU A 362 12.71 -6.75 15.07
C GLU A 362 13.10 -8.23 14.94
N GLU A 363 14.13 -8.52 14.12
CA GLU A 363 14.74 -9.84 14.13
C GLU A 363 15.54 -9.99 15.44
N GLY A 364 15.16 -10.96 16.27
CA GLY A 364 15.94 -11.29 17.46
C GLY A 364 17.40 -11.54 17.06
N ARG A 365 18.35 -10.93 17.77
CA ARG A 365 19.79 -11.13 17.52
C ARG A 365 20.07 -12.64 17.56
N LYS A 366 20.33 -13.23 16.39
CA LYS A 366 20.90 -14.58 16.31
C LYS A 366 22.33 -14.49 16.79
N PHE A 367 22.55 -14.60 18.10
CA PHE A 367 23.87 -14.98 18.57
C PHE A 367 24.14 -16.35 17.96
N ILE A 368 25.14 -16.42 17.08
CA ILE A 368 25.81 -17.69 16.81
C ILE A 368 26.52 -18.00 18.11
N ILE A 369 25.82 -18.66 19.02
CA ILE A 369 26.49 -19.40 20.07
C ILE A 369 27.07 -20.58 19.31
N GLU A 370 28.35 -20.48 18.92
CA GLU A 370 29.14 -21.67 18.67
C GLU A 370 29.10 -22.45 19.99
N ARG A 371 28.15 -23.37 20.09
CA ARG A 371 28.28 -24.44 21.05
C ARG A 371 29.42 -25.26 20.51
N GLU A 372 30.63 -24.98 20.98
CA GLU A 372 31.59 -26.06 21.11
C GLU A 372 30.87 -27.15 21.89
N GLU A 373 30.60 -28.27 21.23
CA GLU A 373 30.35 -29.51 21.94
C GLU A 373 31.65 -29.81 22.68
N VAL A 374 31.82 -29.19 23.84
CA VAL A 374 32.73 -29.72 24.83
C VAL A 374 32.14 -31.08 25.16
N GLU A 375 32.84 -32.15 24.78
CA GLU A 375 32.66 -33.44 25.43
C GLU A 375 32.94 -33.20 26.91
N ILE A 376 31.88 -32.88 27.65
CA ILE A 376 31.92 -32.98 29.09
C ILE A 376 32.07 -34.47 29.30
N ALA A 377 33.30 -34.91 29.57
CA ALA A 377 33.50 -36.17 30.25
C ALA A 377 32.67 -36.05 31.54
N GLU A 378 31.52 -36.72 31.56
CA GLU A 378 30.78 -36.95 32.79
C GLU A 378 31.65 -37.87 33.64
N GLU A 379 32.69 -37.32 34.27
CA GLU A 379 33.12 -37.78 35.58
C GLU A 379 32.09 -37.29 36.59
N GLY A 380 30.84 -37.71 36.39
CA GLY A 380 29.92 -37.81 37.49
C GLY A 380 30.45 -38.92 38.37
N GLU A 381 31.03 -38.58 39.52
CA GLU A 381 31.10 -39.53 40.62
C GLU A 381 29.65 -39.99 40.87
N PHE A 382 29.33 -41.20 40.43
CA PHE A 382 28.14 -41.89 40.89
C PHE A 382 28.32 -42.07 42.39
N LEU A 383 27.76 -41.14 43.17
CA LEU A 383 27.60 -41.34 44.61
C LEU A 383 26.78 -42.62 44.76
N GLU A 384 27.43 -43.69 45.22
CA GLU A 384 26.74 -44.92 45.57
C GLU A 384 25.58 -44.56 46.51
N LYS A 385 24.39 -45.08 46.17
CA LYS A 385 23.20 -44.89 46.99
C LYS A 385 23.45 -45.53 48.36
N ASP A 386 23.71 -44.68 49.34
CA ASP A 386 23.73 -45.05 50.75
C ASP A 386 22.31 -45.48 51.16
N GLU A 387 22.05 -46.80 51.09
CA GLU A 387 20.74 -47.39 51.37
C GLU A 387 20.27 -47.08 52.79
N GLU A 388 21.20 -46.92 53.74
CA GLU A 388 20.92 -46.53 55.12
C GLU A 388 20.36 -45.10 55.20
N LYS A 389 20.96 -44.14 54.47
CA LYS A 389 20.44 -42.77 54.39
C LYS A 389 19.10 -42.70 53.69
N LEU A 390 18.88 -43.48 52.63
CA LEU A 390 17.60 -43.52 51.93
C LEU A 390 16.47 -44.06 52.82
N GLU A 391 16.77 -45.06 53.65
CA GLU A 391 15.81 -45.60 54.60
C GLU A 391 15.47 -44.61 55.72
N LEU A 392 16.47 -43.88 56.23
CA LEU A 392 16.28 -42.77 57.17
C LEU A 392 15.41 -41.66 56.58
N LEU A 393 15.70 -41.24 55.34
CA LEU A 393 14.95 -40.20 54.63
C LEU A 393 13.49 -40.62 54.42
N SER A 394 13.26 -41.87 54.04
CA SER A 394 11.92 -42.43 53.87
C SER A 394 11.14 -42.46 55.19
N LYS A 395 11.80 -42.81 56.30
CA LYS A 395 11.20 -42.73 57.66
C LYS A 395 10.82 -41.29 58.03
N PHE A 396 11.66 -40.30 57.72
CA PHE A 396 11.37 -38.89 57.98
C PHE A 396 10.22 -38.36 57.13
N ILE A 397 10.18 -38.68 55.84
CA ILE A 397 9.09 -38.28 54.93
C ILE A 397 7.75 -38.86 55.42
N GLY A 398 7.72 -40.13 55.84
CA GLY A 398 6.50 -40.74 56.37
C GLY A 398 5.95 -40.06 57.62
N VAL A 399 6.80 -39.46 58.47
CA VAL A 399 6.34 -38.65 59.62
C VAL A 399 5.66 -37.37 59.16
N ILE A 400 6.21 -36.71 58.14
CA ILE A 400 5.66 -35.48 57.57
C ILE A 400 4.31 -35.77 56.90
N GLU A 401 4.20 -36.84 56.11
CA GLU A 401 2.95 -37.26 55.47
C GLU A 401 1.83 -37.52 56.48
N ASP A 402 2.13 -38.18 57.60
CA ASP A 402 1.14 -38.46 58.65
C ASP A 402 0.63 -37.16 59.34
N VAL A 403 1.50 -36.17 59.50
CA VAL A 403 1.12 -34.84 60.03
C VAL A 403 0.23 -34.10 59.02
N LEU A 404 0.57 -34.16 57.72
CA LEU A 404 -0.17 -33.51 56.64
C LEU A 404 -1.57 -34.11 56.37
N LYS A 405 -1.83 -35.35 56.82
CA LYS A 405 -3.18 -35.95 56.78
C LYS A 405 -4.17 -35.23 57.69
N ARG A 406 -3.71 -34.46 58.69
CA ARG A 406 -4.60 -33.77 59.64
C ARG A 406 -4.97 -32.36 59.14
N PRO A 407 -6.26 -32.00 59.08
CA PRO A 407 -6.72 -30.73 58.53
C PRO A 407 -6.12 -29.48 59.19
N VAL A 408 -5.87 -29.53 60.51
CA VAL A 408 -5.34 -28.40 61.29
C VAL A 408 -3.91 -28.03 60.85
N TYR A 409 -3.07 -29.01 60.52
CA TYR A 409 -1.68 -28.77 60.14
C TYR A 409 -1.51 -28.42 58.66
N ARG A 410 -2.39 -28.95 57.80
CA ARG A 410 -2.47 -28.53 56.40
C ARG A 410 -2.86 -27.05 56.29
N ARG A 411 -3.87 -26.63 57.06
CA ARG A 411 -4.29 -25.22 57.13
C ARG A 411 -3.19 -24.30 57.66
N ALA A 412 -2.36 -24.76 58.61
CA ALA A 412 -1.24 -23.97 59.12
C ALA A 412 -0.18 -23.65 58.04
N ILE A 413 0.11 -24.59 57.13
CA ILE A 413 0.99 -24.37 55.97
C ILE A 413 0.36 -23.38 54.99
N GLU A 414 -0.89 -23.62 54.59
CA GLU A 414 -1.59 -22.79 53.60
C GLU A 414 -1.76 -21.34 54.05
N THR A 415 -1.85 -21.10 55.36
CA THR A 415 -1.97 -19.77 55.97
C THR A 415 -0.62 -19.12 56.32
N GLY A 416 0.51 -19.77 56.00
CA GLY A 416 1.85 -19.23 56.23
C GLY A 416 2.33 -19.27 57.69
N ASN A 417 1.63 -19.96 58.59
CA ASN A 417 2.01 -20.11 59.99
C ASN A 417 2.96 -21.31 60.19
N ILE A 418 4.20 -21.15 59.71
CA ILE A 418 5.22 -22.21 59.64
C ILE A 418 5.63 -22.68 61.05
N LYS A 419 5.67 -21.79 62.05
CA LYS A 419 6.06 -22.15 63.43
C LYS A 419 5.16 -23.22 64.05
N ASN A 420 3.84 -23.10 63.88
CA ASN A 420 2.89 -24.08 64.40
C ASN A 420 3.01 -25.45 63.69
N PHE A 421 3.40 -25.45 62.41
CA PHE A 421 3.66 -26.68 61.67
C PHE A 421 4.94 -27.36 62.17
N GLU A 422 6.03 -26.61 62.36
CA GLU A 422 7.30 -27.15 62.88
C GLU A 422 7.14 -27.76 64.28
N GLU A 423 6.41 -27.10 65.18
CA GLU A 423 6.13 -27.63 66.52
C GLU A 423 5.31 -28.92 66.45
N ALA A 424 4.34 -29.00 65.54
CA ALA A 424 3.54 -30.20 65.33
C ALA A 424 4.37 -31.38 64.83
N VAL A 425 5.26 -31.15 63.86
CA VAL A 425 6.19 -32.18 63.34
C VAL A 425 7.13 -32.66 64.44
N LYS A 426 7.72 -31.74 65.22
CA LYS A 426 8.60 -32.09 66.35
C LYS A 426 7.87 -32.92 67.42
N LYS A 427 6.64 -32.53 67.78
CA LYS A 427 5.82 -33.24 68.77
C LYS A 427 5.37 -34.62 68.28
N TYR A 428 5.07 -34.75 66.99
CA TYR A 428 4.66 -36.01 66.39
C TYR A 428 5.84 -36.98 66.26
N ALA A 429 6.99 -36.48 65.80
CA ALA A 429 8.24 -37.24 65.73
C ALA A 429 8.65 -37.82 67.10
N SER A 430 8.61 -36.98 68.14
CA SER A 430 8.92 -37.43 69.51
C SER A 430 7.90 -38.46 70.04
N SER A 431 6.60 -38.30 69.76
CA SER A 431 5.59 -39.31 70.15
C SER A 431 5.70 -40.66 69.43
N LYS A 432 6.17 -40.66 68.17
CA LYS A 432 6.36 -41.88 67.36
C LYS A 432 7.63 -42.63 67.80
N ILE A 433 8.68 -41.90 68.17
CA ILE A 433 9.90 -42.45 68.78
C ILE A 433 9.60 -43.09 70.15
N GLU A 434 8.77 -42.46 70.99
CA GLU A 434 8.35 -43.03 72.28
C GLU A 434 7.46 -44.26 72.14
N ARG A 435 6.61 -44.33 71.10
CA ARG A 435 5.77 -45.51 70.80
C ARG A 435 6.59 -46.69 70.28
N ASN A 436 7.60 -46.45 69.44
CA ASN A 436 8.49 -47.51 68.96
C ASN A 436 9.35 -48.10 70.09
N LYS A 437 9.82 -47.29 71.05
CA LYS A 437 10.54 -47.79 72.24
C LYS A 437 9.69 -48.68 73.17
N LYS A 438 8.37 -48.49 73.20
CA LYS A 438 7.44 -49.33 73.98
C LYS A 438 7.01 -50.63 73.30
N GLN A 439 7.38 -50.85 72.03
CA GLN A 439 7.14 -52.10 71.31
C GLN A 439 8.37 -53.02 71.23
N GLU A 440 9.55 -52.53 71.65
CA GLU A 440 10.82 -53.29 71.74
C GLU A 440 11.23 -53.62 73.19
N THR A 441 10.34 -53.39 74.17
CA THR A 441 10.43 -53.93 75.55
C THR A 441 9.20 -54.77 75.83
#